data_AF-A0A2D6EZD3-F1
#
_entry.id   AF-A0A2D6EZD3-F1
#
_cell.length_a   1.000
_cell.length_b   1.000
_cell.length_c   1.000
_cell.angle_alpha   90.00
_cell.angle_beta   90.00
_cell.angle_gamma   90.00
#
_symmetry.space_group_name_H-M   'P 1'
#
loop_
_entity.id
_entity.type
_entity.pdbx_description
1 polymer ?
#
loop_
_entity_poly.entity_id
_entity_poly.type
_entity_poly.pdbx_seq_one_letter_code
_entity_poly.pdbx_strand_id
1 'polypeptide(L)'
;MAINLIKNANFGKNKAGKEGSVSYTVYDSEGNTHISRTTTGVYEVVSASGLYAVSVDLPNLFSGSIVWDVDSKYALDTVDTSEQFTREMTEGRWKIDSSAKQMIFFGMDGSSELARYDLKDSAGVASVEDVFERVSGSA
;
A
#
# COMPACT_ATOMS: atom_id res chain seq x y z
N MET A 1 -4.96 -7.47 -0.61
CA MET A 1 -3.90 -6.96 -1.50
C MET A 1 -3.40 -5.66 -0.91
N ALA A 2 -2.10 -5.41 -1.02
CA ALA A 2 -1.43 -4.29 -0.37
C ALA A 2 -0.52 -3.57 -1.37
N ILE A 3 -0.35 -2.27 -1.16
CA ILE A 3 0.57 -1.40 -1.89
C ILE A 3 1.75 -1.11 -0.97
N ASN A 4 2.96 -1.29 -1.49
CA ASN A 4 4.19 -0.92 -0.79
C ASN A 4 4.47 0.57 -0.98
N LEU A 5 4.61 1.31 0.12
CA LEU A 5 4.93 2.73 0.12
C LEU A 5 6.22 3.00 0.88
N ILE A 6 7.04 3.92 0.37
CA ILE A 6 8.10 4.54 1.16
C ILE A 6 7.52 5.77 1.83
N LYS A 7 7.64 5.81 3.16
CA LYS A 7 7.12 6.88 4.02
C LYS A 7 8.26 7.46 4.83
N ASN A 8 8.25 8.77 5.04
CA ASN A 8 9.40 9.50 5.57
C ASN A 8 9.00 10.39 6.74
N ALA A 9 9.93 10.60 7.65
CA ALA A 9 9.81 11.59 8.72
C ALA A 9 11.10 12.37 8.91
N ASN A 10 10.97 13.66 9.23
CA ASN A 10 12.09 14.54 9.51
C ASN A 10 12.09 14.94 10.99
N PHE A 11 13.06 14.42 11.74
CA PHE A 11 13.30 14.82 13.12
C PHE A 11 14.48 15.79 13.29
N GLY A 12 15.12 16.14 12.16
CA GLY A 12 16.23 17.06 12.06
C GLY A 12 17.55 16.49 12.58
N LYS A 13 18.65 17.13 12.20
CA LYS A 13 20.03 16.68 12.47
C LYS A 13 20.33 16.39 13.95
N ASN A 14 19.66 17.06 14.88
CA ASN A 14 19.81 16.82 16.34
C ASN A 14 19.27 15.45 16.78
N LYS A 15 18.58 14.74 15.89
CA LYS A 15 18.05 13.39 16.07
C LYS A 15 18.65 12.39 15.08
N ALA A 16 19.79 12.71 14.48
CA ALA A 16 20.53 11.81 13.59
C ALA A 16 21.04 10.53 14.28
N GLY A 17 21.20 9.44 13.52
CA GLY A 17 21.77 8.16 13.99
C GLY A 17 20.97 7.49 15.10
N LYS A 18 19.64 7.68 15.09
CA LYS A 18 18.70 7.16 16.10
C LYS A 18 17.69 6.19 15.50
N GLU A 19 18.06 5.45 14.45
CA GLU A 19 17.19 4.49 13.75
C GLU A 19 16.56 3.50 14.74
N GLY A 20 17.33 3.01 15.71
CA GLY A 20 16.85 2.09 16.75
C GLY A 20 15.90 2.71 17.79
N SER A 21 15.68 4.03 17.75
CA SER A 21 14.78 4.76 18.66
C SER A 21 13.63 5.47 17.93
N VAL A 22 13.76 5.70 16.63
CA VAL A 22 12.68 6.23 15.80
C VAL A 22 11.66 5.13 15.55
N SER A 23 10.43 5.37 15.99
CA SER A 23 9.32 4.44 15.83
C SER A 23 8.23 5.06 14.98
N TYR A 24 7.37 4.20 14.42
CA TYR A 24 6.13 4.62 13.78
C TYR A 24 4.97 3.73 14.21
N THR A 25 3.76 4.29 14.18
CA THR A 25 2.48 3.61 14.39
C THR A 25 1.56 4.01 13.26
N VAL A 26 0.83 3.06 12.68
CA VAL A 26 -0.13 3.35 11.61
C VAL A 26 -1.53 3.26 12.18
N TYR A 27 -2.32 4.32 11.99
CA TYR A 27 -3.72 4.39 12.35
C TYR A 27 -4.58 4.49 11.10
N ASP A 28 -5.74 3.83 11.11
CA ASP A 28 -6.76 4.04 10.08
C ASP A 28 -7.45 5.41 10.24
N SER A 29 -8.39 5.71 9.35
CA SER A 29 -9.15 6.97 9.35
C SER A 29 -10.06 7.15 10.57
N GLU A 30 -10.35 6.08 11.31
CA GLU A 30 -11.15 6.10 12.54
C GLU A 30 -10.26 6.25 13.80
N GLY A 31 -8.94 6.18 13.64
CA GLY A 31 -7.96 6.25 14.72
C GLY A 31 -7.66 4.89 15.36
N ASN A 32 -8.14 3.78 14.79
CA ASN A 32 -7.75 2.45 15.27
C ASN A 32 -6.35 2.11 14.80
N THR A 33 -5.60 1.39 15.64
CA THR A 33 -4.26 0.92 15.29
C THR A 33 -4.32 -0.14 14.19
N HIS A 34 -3.74 0.17 13.03
CA HIS A 34 -3.52 -0.78 11.94
C HIS A 34 -2.16 -1.48 12.07
N ILE A 35 -1.09 -0.73 12.36
CA ILE A 35 0.23 -1.27 12.69
C ILE A 35 0.64 -0.72 14.05
N SER A 36 0.86 -1.62 15.01
CA SER A 36 1.36 -1.27 16.35
C SER A 36 2.73 -0.60 16.28
N ARG A 37 3.00 0.28 17.25
CA ARG A 37 4.27 1.02 17.36
C ARG A 37 5.48 0.09 17.18
N THR A 38 6.34 0.41 16.20
CA THR A 38 7.51 -0.42 15.88
C THR A 38 8.68 0.43 15.36
N THR A 39 9.91 -0.08 15.50
CA THR A 39 11.14 0.44 14.88
C THR A 39 11.59 -0.40 13.69
N THR A 40 10.90 -1.52 13.41
CA THR A 40 11.29 -2.46 12.36
C THR A 40 11.25 -1.80 10.99
N GLY A 41 12.36 -1.95 10.25
CA GLY A 41 12.49 -1.43 8.89
C GLY A 41 12.76 0.06 8.80
N VAL A 42 12.85 0.78 9.92
CA VAL A 42 13.24 2.19 9.94
C VAL A 42 14.73 2.32 9.63
N TYR A 43 15.06 3.20 8.70
CA TYR A 43 16.44 3.57 8.37
C TYR A 43 16.59 5.07 8.16
N GLU A 44 17.79 5.60 8.38
CA GLU A 44 18.11 6.99 8.07
C GLU A 44 18.43 7.12 6.57
N VAL A 45 17.72 8.00 5.86
CA VAL A 45 17.81 8.16 4.40
C VAL A 45 19.17 8.70 3.98
N VAL A 46 19.67 9.66 4.76
CA VAL A 46 21.00 10.26 4.57
C VAL A 46 21.70 10.21 5.92
N SER A 47 22.88 9.62 5.97
CA SER A 47 23.65 9.51 7.21
C SER A 47 23.81 10.88 7.89
N ALA A 48 23.54 10.91 9.19
CA ALA A 48 23.65 12.08 10.04
C ALA A 48 22.69 13.25 9.70
N SER A 49 21.54 12.97 9.11
CA SER A 49 20.56 13.98 8.68
C SER A 49 19.37 14.15 9.61
N GLY A 50 18.98 13.10 10.34
CA GLY A 50 17.71 13.00 11.05
C GLY A 50 16.50 12.82 10.13
N LEU A 51 16.71 12.45 8.86
CA LEU A 51 15.67 12.08 7.92
C LEU A 51 15.53 10.55 7.92
N TYR A 52 14.36 10.07 8.28
CA TYR A 52 14.08 8.64 8.40
C TYR A 52 13.07 8.20 7.36
N ALA A 53 13.14 6.93 6.97
CA ALA A 53 12.17 6.30 6.11
C ALA A 53 11.86 4.88 6.55
N VAL A 54 10.69 4.40 6.12
CA VAL A 54 10.27 3.00 6.22
C VAL A 54 9.52 2.62 4.95
N SER A 55 9.69 1.37 4.52
CA SER A 55 8.83 0.73 3.53
C SER A 55 7.68 0.05 4.28
N VAL A 56 6.44 0.43 3.96
CA VAL A 56 5.25 -0.05 4.65
C VAL A 56 4.25 -0.59 3.64
N ASP A 57 3.72 -1.78 3.92
CA ASP A 57 2.66 -2.38 3.12
C ASP A 57 1.31 -1.99 3.72
N LEU A 58 0.48 -1.31 2.93
CA LEU A 58 -0.86 -0.90 3.35
C LEU A 58 -1.92 -1.48 2.43
N PRO A 59 -3.12 -1.79 2.94
CA PRO A 59 -4.22 -2.24 2.11
C PRO A 59 -4.47 -1.30 0.91
N ASN A 60 -4.93 -1.88 -0.20
CA ASN A 60 -5.50 -1.08 -1.28
C ASN A 60 -6.66 -0.26 -0.70
N LEU A 61 -6.75 1.02 -1.07
CA LEU A 61 -7.76 1.97 -0.55
C LEU A 61 -7.64 2.26 0.96
N PHE A 62 -6.49 2.02 1.57
CA PHE A 62 -6.21 2.46 2.94
C PHE A 62 -6.21 3.99 3.02
N SER A 63 -6.89 4.53 4.02
CA SER A 63 -6.84 5.94 4.38
C SER A 63 -6.59 6.04 5.89
N GLY A 64 -5.67 6.91 6.30
CA GLY A 64 -5.25 7.02 7.69
C GLY A 64 -4.02 7.89 7.88
N SER A 65 -3.24 7.58 8.92
CA SER A 65 -2.04 8.33 9.24
C SER A 65 -0.94 7.45 9.83
N ILE A 66 0.30 7.87 9.61
CA ILE A 66 1.48 7.33 10.24
C ILE A 66 1.97 8.36 11.26
N VAL A 67 1.95 7.97 12.53
CA VAL A 67 2.51 8.75 13.63
C VAL A 67 3.92 8.24 13.88
N TRP A 68 4.89 9.12 13.69
CA TRP A 68 6.29 8.86 13.97
C TRP A 68 6.66 9.46 15.32
N ASP A 69 7.55 8.81 16.06
CA ASP A 69 8.05 9.35 17.31
C ASP A 69 9.52 9.03 17.59
N VAL A 70 10.21 9.97 18.26
CA VAL A 70 11.55 9.81 18.84
C VAL A 70 11.75 10.76 20.01
N ASP A 71 12.13 10.27 21.19
CA ASP A 71 12.38 11.07 22.40
C ASP A 71 11.27 12.12 22.70
N SER A 72 10.00 11.72 22.67
CA SER A 72 8.84 12.64 22.85
C SER A 72 8.71 13.75 21.79
N LYS A 73 9.35 13.60 20.63
CA LYS A 73 9.07 14.38 19.42
C LYS A 73 8.23 13.54 18.49
N TYR A 74 7.28 14.18 17.83
CA TYR A 74 6.33 13.52 16.94
C TYR A 74 6.37 14.15 15.56
N ALA A 75 6.17 13.33 14.53
CA ALA A 75 5.85 13.77 13.18
C ALA A 75 4.63 12.98 12.70
N LEU A 76 3.82 13.58 11.83
CA LEU A 76 2.62 12.99 11.30
C LEU A 76 2.70 12.98 9.77
N ASP A 77 2.36 11.86 9.18
CA ASP A 77 2.20 11.70 7.73
C ASP A 77 0.80 11.15 7.43
N THR A 78 0.05 11.83 6.58
CA THR A 78 -1.27 11.34 6.14
C THR A 78 -1.08 10.39 4.97
N VAL A 79 -1.81 9.29 4.97
CA VAL A 79 -1.74 8.31 3.90
C VAL A 79 -3.11 8.07 3.31
N ASP A 80 -3.17 8.15 1.99
CA ASP A 80 -4.28 7.67 1.18
C ASP A 80 -3.69 6.84 0.03
N THR A 81 -4.00 5.55 -0.01
CA THR A 81 -3.53 4.65 -1.08
C THR A 81 -4.48 4.60 -2.27
N SER A 82 -5.63 5.29 -2.21
CA SER A 82 -6.65 5.26 -3.27
C SER A 82 -6.16 5.88 -4.57
N GLU A 83 -5.40 6.98 -4.52
CA GLU A 83 -4.84 7.62 -5.72
C GLU A 83 -3.84 6.70 -6.41
N GLN A 84 -2.93 6.08 -5.64
CA GLN A 84 -1.96 5.14 -6.19
C GLN A 84 -2.66 3.90 -6.76
N PHE A 85 -3.60 3.31 -6.04
CA PHE A 85 -4.37 2.17 -6.53
C PHE A 85 -5.12 2.52 -7.83
N THR A 86 -5.74 3.71 -7.89
CA THR A 86 -6.46 4.17 -9.09
C THR A 86 -5.52 4.35 -10.28
N ARG A 87 -4.36 4.97 -10.06
CA ARG A 87 -3.34 5.13 -11.11
C ARG A 87 -2.87 3.77 -11.63
N GLU A 88 -2.53 2.84 -10.73
CA GLU A 88 -2.06 1.52 -11.13
C GLU A 88 -3.14 0.69 -11.83
N MET A 89 -4.40 0.78 -11.40
CA MET A 89 -5.54 0.15 -12.08
C MET A 89 -5.82 0.72 -13.49
N THR A 90 -5.43 1.97 -13.74
CA THR A 90 -5.68 2.68 -15.01
C THR A 90 -4.53 2.54 -15.99
N GLU A 91 -3.30 2.68 -15.51
CA GLU A 91 -2.08 2.72 -16.33
C GLU A 91 -1.33 1.38 -16.34
N GLY A 92 -1.58 0.52 -15.35
CA GLY A 92 -0.94 -0.77 -15.22
C GLY A 92 -1.34 -1.77 -16.31
N ARG A 93 -0.59 -2.86 -16.38
CA ARG A 93 -0.90 -3.96 -17.29
C ARG A 93 -2.12 -4.71 -16.76
N TRP A 94 -2.98 -5.16 -17.67
CA TRP A 94 -4.00 -6.18 -17.36
C TRP A 94 -3.85 -7.38 -18.30
N LYS A 95 -4.34 -8.54 -17.86
CA LYS A 95 -4.47 -9.74 -18.71
C LYS A 95 -5.74 -10.50 -18.39
N ILE A 96 -6.28 -11.21 -19.37
CA ILE A 96 -7.31 -12.22 -19.15
C ILE A 96 -6.62 -13.59 -19.08
N ASP A 97 -6.82 -14.30 -17.98
CA ASP A 97 -6.52 -15.71 -17.87
C ASP A 97 -7.73 -16.50 -18.38
N SER A 98 -7.65 -16.96 -19.63
CA SER A 98 -8.75 -17.70 -20.28
C SER A 98 -9.02 -19.06 -19.63
N SER A 99 -8.04 -19.64 -18.95
CA SER A 99 -8.19 -20.93 -18.28
C SER A 99 -8.97 -20.80 -16.97
N ALA A 100 -8.65 -19.77 -16.18
CA ALA A 100 -9.35 -19.45 -14.95
C ALA A 100 -10.62 -18.61 -15.19
N LYS A 101 -10.79 -18.06 -16.38
CA LYS A 101 -11.85 -17.12 -16.75
C LYS A 101 -11.86 -15.88 -15.85
N GLN A 102 -10.67 -15.31 -15.68
CA GLN A 102 -10.41 -14.21 -14.76
C GLN A 102 -9.69 -13.06 -15.45
N MET A 103 -9.98 -11.85 -15.02
CA MET A 103 -9.21 -10.65 -15.35
C MET A 103 -8.27 -10.34 -14.20
N ILE A 104 -6.99 -10.13 -14.51
CA ILE A 104 -5.94 -9.85 -13.53
C ILE A 104 -5.32 -8.50 -13.88
N PHE A 105 -5.30 -7.60 -12.90
CA PHE A 105 -4.66 -6.29 -12.96
C PHE A 105 -3.30 -6.37 -12.28
N PHE A 106 -2.31 -5.75 -12.89
CA PHE A 106 -0.95 -5.66 -12.38
C PHE A 106 -0.56 -4.21 -12.12
N GLY A 107 0.41 -4.00 -11.23
CA GLY A 107 1.02 -2.71 -11.00
C GLY A 107 1.84 -2.23 -12.19
N MET A 108 2.44 -1.04 -12.02
CA MET A 108 3.27 -0.43 -13.07
C MET A 108 4.53 -1.22 -13.40
N ASP A 109 4.95 -2.15 -12.53
CA ASP A 109 6.02 -3.11 -12.81
C ASP A 109 5.62 -4.19 -13.84
N GLY A 110 4.31 -4.30 -14.13
CA GLY A 110 3.73 -5.27 -15.06
C GLY A 110 3.68 -6.71 -14.52
N SER A 111 4.07 -6.94 -13.26
CA SER A 111 4.20 -8.25 -12.63
C SER A 111 3.50 -8.40 -11.28
N SER A 112 3.42 -7.34 -10.48
CA SER A 112 2.77 -7.39 -9.16
C SER A 112 1.26 -7.37 -9.32
N GLU A 113 0.56 -8.41 -8.87
CA GLU A 113 -0.90 -8.50 -8.97
C GLU A 113 -1.58 -7.56 -7.97
N LEU A 114 -2.48 -6.70 -8.49
CA LEU A 114 -3.20 -5.70 -7.72
C LEU A 114 -4.67 -6.03 -7.48
N ALA A 115 -5.28 -6.72 -8.44
CA ALA A 115 -6.67 -7.13 -8.38
C ALA A 115 -6.96 -8.29 -9.32
N ARG A 116 -7.90 -9.13 -8.91
CA ARG A 116 -8.40 -10.26 -9.68
C ARG A 116 -9.91 -10.29 -9.63
N TYR A 117 -10.51 -10.50 -10.79
CA TYR A 117 -11.96 -10.55 -10.97
C TYR A 117 -12.35 -11.77 -11.79
N ASP A 118 -13.42 -12.44 -11.38
CA ASP A 118 -14.04 -13.47 -12.21
C ASP A 118 -14.82 -12.80 -13.33
N LEU A 119 -14.73 -13.37 -14.53
CA LEU A 119 -15.44 -12.90 -15.71
C LEU A 119 -16.68 -13.76 -15.94
N LYS A 120 -17.83 -13.09 -16.09
CA LYS A 120 -19.15 -13.72 -16.12
C LYS A 120 -19.92 -13.25 -17.36
N ASP A 121 -20.67 -14.13 -17.97
CA ASP A 121 -21.61 -13.80 -19.04
C ASP A 121 -22.92 -13.21 -18.49
N SER A 122 -23.85 -12.90 -19.39
CA SER A 122 -25.15 -12.32 -19.03
C SER A 122 -26.03 -13.24 -18.17
N ALA A 123 -25.69 -14.53 -18.07
CA ALA A 123 -26.37 -15.50 -17.21
C ALA A 123 -25.62 -15.73 -15.87
N GLY A 124 -24.52 -15.02 -15.62
CA GLY A 124 -23.69 -15.19 -14.43
C GLY A 124 -22.78 -16.44 -14.49
N VAL A 125 -22.60 -17.04 -15.67
CA VAL A 125 -21.71 -18.19 -15.87
C VAL A 125 -20.31 -17.70 -16.21
N ALA A 126 -19.28 -18.36 -15.70
CA ALA A 126 -17.91 -17.95 -15.97
C ALA A 126 -17.61 -18.05 -17.48
N SER A 127 -17.17 -16.94 -18.09
CA SER A 127 -16.92 -16.84 -19.53
C SER A 127 -15.86 -15.79 -19.84
N VAL A 128 -15.09 -16.02 -20.92
CA VAL A 128 -14.18 -15.02 -21.52
C VAL A 128 -14.54 -14.67 -22.95
N GLU A 129 -15.54 -15.33 -23.52
CA GLU A 129 -16.02 -15.10 -24.88
C GLU A 129 -17.12 -14.03 -24.88
N ASP A 130 -18.09 -14.17 -23.98
CA ASP A 130 -19.25 -13.28 -23.85
C ASP A 130 -19.25 -12.57 -22.49
N VAL A 131 -18.19 -11.82 -22.18
CA VAL A 131 -18.05 -11.12 -20.90
C VAL A 131 -19.10 -10.03 -20.78
N PHE A 132 -20.00 -10.17 -19.81
CA PHE A 132 -21.02 -9.18 -19.46
C PHE A 132 -20.67 -8.42 -18.19
N GLU A 133 -20.10 -9.10 -17.19
CA GLU A 133 -19.67 -8.47 -15.94
C GLU A 133 -18.35 -9.05 -15.43
N ARG A 134 -17.69 -8.25 -14.58
CA ARG A 134 -16.59 -8.70 -13.74
C ARG A 134 -17.03 -8.62 -12.28
N VAL A 135 -16.75 -9.66 -11.50
CA VAL A 135 -17.10 -9.71 -10.08
C VAL A 135 -15.85 -9.96 -9.25
N SER A 136 -15.79 -9.39 -8.05
CA SER A 136 -14.66 -9.60 -7.14
C SER A 136 -14.49 -11.09 -6.92
N GLY A 137 -13.33 -11.64 -7.31
CA GLY A 137 -13.05 -13.06 -7.12
C GLY A 137 -13.04 -13.38 -5.63
N SER A 138 -13.64 -14.51 -5.24
CA SER A 138 -13.43 -15.05 -3.89
C SER A 138 -11.94 -15.38 -3.75
N ALA A 139 -11.24 -14.69 -2.85
CA ALA A 139 -9.86 -14.97 -2.50
C ALA A 139 -9.71 -16.35 -1.86
#